data_AF-A0A3P1XS71-F1
#
_entry.id   AF-A0A3P1XS71-F1
#
_cell.length_a   1.000
_cell.length_b   1.000
_cell.length_c   1.000
_cell.angle_alpha   90.00
_cell.angle_beta   90.00
_cell.angle_gamma   90.00
#
_symmetry.space_group_name_H-M   'P 1'
#
loop_
_entity.id
_entity.type
_entity.pdbx_description
1 polymer ?
#
loop_
_entity_poly.entity_id
_entity_poly.type
_entity_poly.pdbx_seq_one_letter_code
_entity_poly.pdbx_strand_id
1 'polypeptide(L)'
;MNTGFMDYSRRHECVALGARIIELRQELNLTQTDLAHLSHIDPSNLGKIERGQANASITTITLIARALETTVSDLTRDIDPTKVSEKVRKPTVREFLEYQQERESRRPQPNS
;
A
#
# COMPACT_ATOMS: atom_id res chain seq x y z
N MET A 1 25.03 -2.40 21.82
CA MET A 1 24.92 -2.58 20.36
C MET A 1 23.58 -1.99 19.92
N ASN A 2 23.63 -0.93 19.11
CA ASN A 2 22.49 -0.40 18.36
C ASN A 2 22.21 -1.44 17.23
N THR A 3 21.01 -1.89 16.90
CA THR A 3 19.88 -1.11 16.37
C THR A 3 18.61 -1.97 16.40
N GLY A 4 17.47 -1.38 16.78
CA GLY A 4 16.18 -2.07 16.68
C GLY A 4 15.01 -1.18 17.06
N PHE A 5 15.11 0.13 16.79
CA PHE A 5 13.91 0.96 16.74
C PHE A 5 12.98 0.35 15.70
N MET A 6 11.88 -0.24 16.17
CA MET A 6 10.77 -0.66 15.33
C MET A 6 10.29 0.61 14.61
N ASP A 7 10.66 0.73 13.35
CA ASP A 7 10.41 1.91 12.51
C ASP A 7 8.91 1.98 12.20
N TYR A 8 8.14 2.55 13.11
CA TYR A 8 6.73 2.89 12.94
C TYR A 8 6.49 3.93 11.82
N SER A 9 7.54 4.38 11.11
CA SER A 9 7.43 5.33 9.99
C SER A 9 7.29 4.63 8.64
N ARG A 10 7.52 3.32 8.54
CA ARG A 10 7.28 2.56 7.31
C ARG A 10 5.84 2.10 7.24
N ARG A 11 5.11 2.70 6.30
CA ARG A 11 3.76 2.24 5.92
C ARG A 11 3.86 0.80 5.43
N HIS A 12 3.14 -0.10 6.10
CA HIS A 12 3.18 -1.55 5.87
C HIS A 12 2.92 -1.89 4.40
N GLU A 13 2.02 -1.13 3.77
CA GLU A 13 1.64 -1.26 2.36
C GLU A 13 2.81 -0.93 1.42
N CYS A 14 3.61 0.09 1.75
CA CYS A 14 4.78 0.46 0.94
C CYS A 14 5.88 -0.60 1.03
N VAL A 15 6.06 -1.21 2.20
CA VAL A 15 7.04 -2.29 2.37
C VAL A 15 6.63 -3.52 1.58
N ALA A 16 5.34 -3.91 1.64
CA ALA A 16 4.83 -5.04 0.88
C ALA A 16 4.97 -4.83 -0.64
N LEU A 17 4.57 -3.66 -1.15
CA LEU A 17 4.74 -3.29 -2.56
C LEU A 17 6.22 -3.33 -2.99
N GLY A 18 7.09 -2.70 -2.20
CA GLY A 18 8.52 -2.64 -2.51
C GLY A 18 9.18 -4.01 -2.57
N ALA A 19 8.83 -4.91 -1.64
CA ALA A 19 9.30 -6.29 -1.62
C ALA A 19 8.89 -7.07 -2.87
N ARG A 20 7.62 -6.96 -3.29
CA ARG A 20 7.12 -7.65 -4.49
C ARG A 20 7.79 -7.15 -5.77
N ILE A 21 8.07 -5.86 -5.86
CA ILE A 21 8.82 -5.27 -7.00
C ILE A 21 10.25 -5.82 -7.04
N ILE A 22 10.94 -5.90 -5.89
CA ILE A 22 12.31 -6.46 -5.81
C ILE A 22 12.32 -7.91 -6.30
N GLU A 23 11.39 -8.73 -5.82
CA GLU A 23 11.28 -10.15 -6.17
C GLU A 23 11.16 -10.34 -7.68
N LEU A 24 10.13 -9.75 -8.31
CA LEU A 24 9.90 -9.86 -9.74
C LEU A 24 11.05 -9.29 -10.58
N ARG A 25 11.64 -8.17 -10.14
CA ARG A 25 12.80 -7.58 -10.81
C ARG A 25 13.99 -8.54 -10.80
N GLN A 26 14.24 -9.19 -9.67
CA GLN A 26 15.35 -10.13 -9.52
C GLN A 26 15.13 -11.44 -10.28
N GLU A 27 13.89 -11.94 -10.35
CA GLU A 27 13.52 -13.10 -11.19
C GLU A 27 13.85 -12.86 -12.67
N LEU A 28 13.69 -11.61 -13.14
CA LEU A 28 14.04 -11.18 -14.49
C LEU A 28 15.52 -10.78 -14.66
N ASN A 29 16.36 -10.94 -13.63
CA ASN A 29 17.77 -10.53 -13.61
C ASN A 29 18.02 -9.04 -13.93
N LEU A 30 17.07 -8.16 -13.59
CA LEU A 30 17.17 -6.73 -13.84
C LEU A 30 17.82 -6.01 -12.66
N THR A 31 18.66 -5.01 -12.91
CA THR A 31 19.13 -4.08 -11.88
C THR A 31 18.07 -3.02 -11.56
N GLN A 32 18.21 -2.31 -10.44
CA GLN A 32 17.35 -1.15 -10.15
C GLN A 32 17.39 -0.12 -11.28
N THR A 33 18.58 0.15 -11.82
CA THR A 33 18.74 1.09 -12.94
C THR A 33 18.01 0.62 -14.19
N ASP A 34 18.03 -0.69 -14.50
CA ASP A 34 17.32 -1.24 -15.66
C ASP A 34 15.81 -1.04 -15.53
N LEU A 35 15.23 -1.44 -14.39
CA LEU A 35 13.80 -1.26 -14.16
C LEU A 35 13.41 0.23 -14.15
N ALA A 36 14.24 1.09 -13.57
CA ALA A 36 14.00 2.54 -13.54
C ALA A 36 13.91 3.09 -14.97
N HIS A 37 14.83 2.70 -15.84
CA HIS A 37 14.82 3.10 -17.25
C HIS A 37 13.60 2.56 -18.00
N LEU A 38 13.28 1.26 -17.84
CA LEU A 38 12.14 0.62 -18.50
C LEU A 38 10.79 1.20 -18.07
N SER A 39 10.69 1.62 -16.80
CA SER A 39 9.47 2.22 -16.24
C SER A 39 9.41 3.75 -16.37
N HIS A 40 10.45 4.38 -16.94
CA HIS A 40 10.61 5.84 -17.00
C HIS A 40 10.50 6.52 -15.63
N ILE A 41 11.08 5.90 -14.60
CA ILE A 41 11.12 6.39 -13.22
C ILE A 41 12.56 6.78 -12.87
N ASP A 42 12.72 7.85 -12.09
CA ASP A 42 14.03 8.20 -11.53
C ASP A 42 14.60 7.04 -10.67
N PRO A 43 15.86 6.61 -10.89
CA PRO A 43 16.45 5.49 -10.15
C PRO A 43 16.45 5.67 -8.63
N SER A 44 16.61 6.90 -8.12
CA SER A 44 16.52 7.20 -6.68
C SER A 44 15.10 7.00 -6.18
N ASN A 45 14.10 7.42 -6.95
CA ASN A 45 12.69 7.19 -6.63
C ASN A 45 12.36 5.68 -6.64
N LEU A 46 12.76 4.93 -7.66
CA LEU A 46 12.56 3.47 -7.68
C LEU A 46 13.22 2.80 -6.46
N GLY A 47 14.46 3.18 -6.12
CA GLY A 47 15.13 2.67 -4.94
C GLY A 47 14.40 2.99 -3.62
N LYS A 48 13.77 4.17 -3.52
CA LYS A 48 12.92 4.51 -2.35
C LYS A 48 11.64 3.67 -2.32
N ILE A 49 11.02 3.41 -3.47
CA ILE A 49 9.83 2.56 -3.58
C ILE A 49 10.17 1.13 -3.14
N GLU A 50 11.24 0.54 -3.67
CA GLU A 50 11.67 -0.82 -3.33
C GLU A 50 11.97 -1.00 -1.83
N ARG A 51 12.50 0.03 -1.17
CA ARG A 51 12.76 0.01 0.28
C ARG A 51 11.54 0.35 1.15
N GLY A 52 10.37 0.60 0.55
CA GLY A 52 9.15 1.02 1.24
C GLY A 52 9.20 2.44 1.82
N GLN A 53 10.09 3.30 1.31
CA GLN A 53 10.32 4.66 1.78
C GLN A 53 9.47 5.71 1.03
N ALA A 54 8.83 5.34 -0.09
CA ALA A 54 8.01 6.23 -0.92
C ALA A 54 6.59 5.68 -1.10
N ASN A 55 5.59 6.58 -1.11
CA ASN A 55 4.24 6.24 -1.58
C ASN A 55 4.23 6.28 -3.11
N ALA A 56 4.29 5.12 -3.76
CA ALA A 56 4.13 5.09 -5.21
C ALA A 56 2.68 5.49 -5.58
N SER A 57 2.55 6.40 -6.54
CA SER A 57 1.23 6.69 -7.12
C SER A 57 0.73 5.49 -7.93
N ILE A 58 -0.58 5.41 -8.17
CA ILE A 58 -1.13 4.38 -9.06
C ILE A 58 -0.51 4.43 -10.46
N THR A 59 -0.20 5.63 -10.97
CA THR A 59 0.50 5.82 -12.25
C THR A 59 1.88 5.17 -12.22
N THR A 60 2.64 5.42 -11.15
CA THR A 60 3.96 4.82 -10.94
C THR A 60 3.89 3.29 -10.85
N ILE A 61 2.93 2.75 -10.09
CA ILE A 61 2.72 1.30 -9.97
C ILE A 61 2.37 0.69 -11.33
N THR A 62 1.53 1.36 -12.11
CA THR A 62 1.14 0.92 -13.46
C THR A 62 2.33 0.88 -14.42
N LEU A 63 3.21 1.88 -14.37
CA LEU A 63 4.43 1.92 -15.18
C LEU A 63 5.38 0.78 -14.81
N ILE A 64 5.56 0.51 -13.51
CA ILE A 64 6.38 -0.61 -13.03
C ILE A 64 5.77 -1.95 -13.44
N ALA A 65 4.45 -2.13 -13.28
CA ALA A 65 3.75 -3.35 -13.67
C ALA A 65 3.93 -3.64 -15.17
N ARG A 66 3.77 -2.62 -16.01
CA ARG A 66 4.00 -2.73 -17.46
C ARG A 66 5.46 -3.09 -17.77
N ALA A 67 6.43 -2.46 -17.10
CA ALA A 67 7.86 -2.73 -17.32
C ALA A 67 8.28 -4.14 -16.89
N LEU A 68 7.64 -4.70 -15.86
CA LEU A 68 7.85 -6.06 -15.37
C LEU A 68 6.93 -7.10 -16.05
N GLU A 69 6.14 -6.70 -17.05
CA GLU A 69 5.17 -7.56 -17.74
C GLU A 69 4.19 -8.28 -16.80
N THR A 70 3.79 -7.59 -15.72
CA THR A 70 2.83 -8.09 -14.71
C THR A 70 1.63 -7.15 -14.58
N THR A 71 0.75 -7.44 -13.63
CA THR A 71 -0.43 -6.62 -13.33
C THR A 71 -0.25 -5.81 -12.06
N VAL A 72 -0.98 -4.69 -11.95
CA VAL A 72 -1.08 -3.94 -10.69
C VAL A 72 -1.55 -4.84 -9.55
N SER A 73 -2.50 -5.76 -9.81
CA SER A 73 -3.02 -6.68 -8.81
C SER A 73 -1.95 -7.60 -8.25
N ASP A 74 -1.03 -8.10 -9.10
CA ASP A 74 0.05 -8.97 -8.65
C ASP A 74 1.12 -8.18 -7.86
N LEU A 75 1.41 -6.93 -8.26
CA LEU A 75 2.30 -6.06 -7.48
C LEU A 75 1.77 -5.72 -6.09
N THR A 76 0.44 -5.69 -5.92
CA THR A 76 -0.20 -5.30 -4.67
C THR A 76 -0.77 -6.46 -3.86
N ARG A 77 -0.54 -7.71 -4.27
CA ARG A 77 -1.23 -8.89 -3.72
C ARG A 77 -0.99 -9.13 -2.22
N ASP A 78 0.16 -8.69 -1.72
CA ASP A 78 0.57 -8.87 -0.31
C ASP A 78 0.24 -7.66 0.57
N ILE A 79 -0.46 -6.66 0.03
CA ILE A 79 -0.95 -5.53 0.79
C ILE A 79 -2.20 -5.97 1.58
N ASP A 80 -2.02 -6.13 2.89
CA ASP A 80 -3.09 -6.50 3.81
C ASP A 80 -3.72 -5.25 4.45
N PRO A 81 -4.97 -4.89 4.08
CA PRO A 81 -5.65 -3.72 4.62
C PRO A 81 -6.10 -3.90 6.07
N THR A 82 -5.97 -5.09 6.66
CA THR A 82 -6.28 -5.33 8.07
C THR A 82 -5.14 -4.96 9.01
N LYS A 83 -3.92 -4.82 8.49
CA LYS A 83 -2.70 -4.47 9.25
C LYS A 83 -2.46 -2.96 9.38
N VAL A 84 -3.46 -2.15 9.05
CA VAL A 84 -3.39 -0.68 9.20
C VAL A 84 -3.21 -0.34 10.68
N SER A 85 -2.27 0.55 10.99
CA SER A 85 -1.97 0.93 12.38
C SER A 85 -3.23 1.38 13.14
N GLU A 86 -3.42 0.90 14.37
CA GLU A 86 -4.60 1.19 15.20
C GLU A 86 -4.84 2.70 15.37
N LYS A 87 -3.78 3.51 15.39
CA LYS A 87 -3.85 4.97 15.53
C LYS A 87 -4.51 5.68 14.34
N VAL A 88 -4.61 5.03 13.17
CA VAL A 88 -5.16 5.60 11.93
C VAL A 88 -6.45 4.87 11.50
N ARG A 89 -6.86 3.82 12.23
CA ARG A 89 -8.02 3.00 11.88
C ARG A 89 -9.30 3.87 11.88
N LYS A 90 -9.86 4.06 10.70
CA LYS A 90 -11.21 4.61 10.51
C LYS A 90 -12.24 3.47 10.51
N PRO A 91 -13.50 3.73 10.90
CA PRO A 91 -14.54 2.72 10.83
C PRO A 91 -14.70 2.21 9.40
N THR A 92 -14.95 0.91 9.29
CA THR A 92 -15.36 0.27 8.05
C THR A 92 -16.77 0.70 7.64
N VAL A 93 -17.13 0.44 6.38
CA VAL A 93 -18.50 0.67 5.89
C VAL A 93 -19.53 -0.10 6.74
N ARG A 94 -19.19 -1.32 7.18
CA ARG A 94 -20.06 -2.13 8.03
C ARG A 94 -20.36 -1.44 9.36
N GLU A 95 -19.31 -1.05 10.08
CA GLU A 95 -19.44 -0.36 11.37
C GLU A 95 -20.17 0.99 11.22
N PHE A 96 -19.95 1.70 10.11
CA PHE A 96 -20.67 2.92 9.82
C PHE A 96 -22.18 2.68 9.63
N LEU A 97 -22.57 1.67 8.86
CA LEU A 97 -23.99 1.36 8.60
C LEU A 97 -24.71 0.89 9.87
N GLU A 98 -24.06 0.06 10.69
CA GLU A 98 -24.57 -0.38 12.00
C GLU A 98 -24.85 0.82 12.91
N TYR A 99 -23.90 1.77 12.99
CA TYR A 99 -24.08 3.01 13.73
C TYR A 99 -25.27 3.86 13.24
N GLN A 100 -25.53 3.93 11.93
CA GLN A 100 -26.69 4.68 11.42
C GLN A 100 -28.03 4.02 11.79
N GLN A 101 -28.11 2.70 11.72
CA GLN A 101 -29.33 1.94 12.05
C GLN A 101 -29.67 2.03 13.55
N GLU A 102 -28.67 1.94 14.42
CA GLU A 102 -28.84 2.12 15.86
C GLU A 102 -29.31 3.54 16.22
N ARG A 103 -28.84 4.55 15.48
CA ARG A 103 -29.27 5.94 15.69
C ARG A 103 -30.71 6.17 15.28
N GLU A 104 -31.14 5.61 14.15
CA GLU A 104 -32.52 5.77 13.68
C GLU A 104 -33.50 5.00 14.57
N SER A 105 -33.14 3.80 15.05
CA SER A 105 -33.98 3.02 15.98
C SER A 105 -34.13 3.64 17.37
N ARG A 106 -33.16 4.46 17.81
CA ARG A 106 -33.21 5.23 19.06
C ARG A 106 -33.89 6.58 18.93
N ARG A 107 -34.35 6.96 17.73
CA ARG A 107 -34.98 8.25 17.49
C ARG A 107 -36.40 8.23 18.10
N PRO A 108 -36.74 9.14 19.02
CA PRO A 108 -38.07 9.16 19.62
C PRO A 108 -39.12 9.46 18.53
N GLN A 109 -40.19 8.66 18.49
CA GLN A 109 -41.34 8.93 17.62
C GLN A 109 -41.97 10.26 18.03
N PRO A 110 -42.28 11.17 17.10
CA PRO A 110 -42.97 12.41 17.44
C PRO A 110 -44.34 12.06 18.04
N ASN A 111 -44.64 12.59 19.22
CA ASN A 111 -45.94 12.45 19.87
C ASN A 111 -47.04 12.86 18.89
N SER A 112 -47.98 11.95 18.62
CA SER A 112 -49.22 12.22 17.88
C SER A 112 -50.19 13.07 18.69
#